data_AF-A0A9E0N8L6-F1
#
_entry.id   AF-A0A9E0N8L6-F1
#
_cell.length_a   1.000
_cell.length_b   1.000
_cell.length_c   1.000
_cell.angle_alpha   90.00
_cell.angle_beta   90.00
_cell.angle_gamma   90.00
#
_symmetry.space_group_name_H-M   'P 1'
#
loop_
_entity.id
_entity.type
_entity.pdbx_description
1 polymer ?
#
loop_
_entity_poly.entity_id
_entity_poly.type
_entity_poly.pdbx_seq_one_letter_code
_entity_poly.pdbx_strand_id
1 'polypeptide(L)'
;MTLLDAALSILAARKSALTLAELTAAATSSKQVGKVTPAQEKALARGLDKLAASGAGVEKVGEAYRAAAAAGKNGKAKPAPAKAKAAPAKAKAAPAAAKAKPGKAAAPAKARPTRGAAAEAAPVESGPASAAPAEAAPAMTEEERALAEVYGDELTAPAPALREFRDERTQDEDRKMLPEINARQERHKQWEDRRNERRERRDRERNERRDRRDRERPAGAPAGGGGGGGGREPQHGGGRPEARADGGGREAQRGGREPQHGGGRDHRDGARVEARPEQPRVVVATGTGIGTPLGDAAAALFAQLRNAQPVPVKQLAGMMRKRGLIDADPEQVWPHLKASLLGDESIFRARGLRPRIVYRGRDLFAPGPVMSSPTAAAESTLADALAGLAAATARTLGARLARANQAGFERLAHAYLVAAGFADITWVKRLDGISYATALPAGGDKAILVSARSGDSPVERRGVGELRVGVEAKDLAWGLLLAGRELSDEARRELERPGRSISALVGDGLVAAMMAAGVGVVTAAAPVRYLDEQLLDELLAGA
;
A
#
# COMPACT_ATOMS: atom_id res chain seq x y z
N MET A 1 27.88 -6.92 -17.55
CA MET A 1 26.58 -6.72 -18.23
C MET A 1 26.75 -7.15 -19.68
N THR A 2 25.89 -8.02 -20.21
CA THR A 2 26.01 -8.41 -21.63
C THR A 2 25.46 -7.30 -22.54
N LEU A 3 25.84 -7.31 -23.82
CA LEU A 3 25.29 -6.37 -24.80
C LEU A 3 23.76 -6.51 -24.95
N LEU A 4 23.24 -7.73 -24.78
CA LEU A 4 21.80 -8.00 -24.77
C LEU A 4 21.12 -7.36 -23.55
N ASP A 5 21.69 -7.50 -22.35
CA ASP A 5 21.13 -6.90 -21.13
C ASP A 5 21.10 -5.36 -21.22
N ALA A 6 22.16 -4.75 -21.76
CA ALA A 6 22.24 -3.31 -21.98
C ALA A 6 21.17 -2.84 -22.98
N ALA A 7 21.01 -3.55 -24.09
CA ALA A 7 19.98 -3.24 -25.08
C ALA A 7 18.56 -3.37 -24.50
N LEU A 8 18.28 -4.40 -23.70
CA LEU A 8 16.99 -4.57 -23.02
C LEU A 8 16.72 -3.45 -22.02
N SER A 9 17.74 -3.05 -21.25
CA SER A 9 17.63 -1.91 -20.32
C SER A 9 17.33 -0.60 -21.06
N ILE A 10 17.94 -0.38 -22.23
CA ILE A 10 17.72 0.82 -23.05
C ILE A 10 16.31 0.81 -23.65
N LEU A 11 15.84 -0.34 -24.17
CA LEU A 11 14.48 -0.51 -24.68
C LEU A 11 13.42 -0.33 -23.60
N ALA A 12 13.68 -0.79 -22.37
CA ALA A 12 12.77 -0.57 -21.25
C ALA A 12 12.68 0.91 -20.84
N ALA A 13 13.80 1.63 -20.91
CA ALA A 13 13.84 3.06 -20.60
C ALA A 13 13.25 3.94 -21.71
N ARG A 14 13.46 3.56 -22.98
CA ARG A 14 12.97 4.31 -24.15
C ARG A 14 11.69 3.69 -24.68
N LYS A 15 10.57 4.41 -24.55
CA LYS A 15 9.24 3.98 -25.06
C LYS A 15 9.12 4.00 -26.60
N SER A 16 10.19 4.28 -27.34
CA SER A 16 10.24 4.34 -28.80
C SER A 16 10.93 3.11 -29.39
N ALA A 17 10.54 2.73 -30.61
CA ALA A 17 11.26 1.70 -31.35
C ALA A 17 12.64 2.23 -31.78
N LEU A 18 13.67 1.39 -31.67
CA LEU A 18 15.05 1.70 -32.03
C LEU A 18 15.58 0.64 -32.99
N THR A 19 16.30 1.09 -34.02
CA THR A 19 17.04 0.21 -34.94
C THR A 19 18.21 -0.47 -34.23
N LEU A 20 18.74 -1.55 -34.82
CA LEU A 20 19.90 -2.25 -34.27
C LEU A 20 21.11 -1.32 -34.10
N ALA A 21 21.37 -0.46 -35.09
CA ALA A 21 22.47 0.52 -35.06
C ALA A 21 22.29 1.57 -33.95
N GLU A 22 21.06 2.02 -33.70
CA GLU A 22 20.77 2.96 -32.61
C GLU A 22 20.93 2.29 -31.24
N LEU A 23 20.56 1.01 -31.12
CA LEU A 23 20.73 0.24 -29.87
C LEU A 23 22.21 0.00 -29.55
N THR A 24 23.02 -0.37 -30.53
CA THR A 24 24.48 -0.57 -30.34
C THR A 24 25.19 0.74 -30.03
N ALA A 25 24.82 1.84 -30.71
CA ALA A 25 25.32 3.18 -30.42
C ALA A 25 24.93 3.65 -29.01
N ALA A 26 23.68 3.43 -28.59
CA ALA A 26 23.21 3.79 -27.26
C ALA A 26 23.88 2.97 -26.15
N ALA A 27 24.09 1.66 -26.37
CA ALA A 27 24.77 0.78 -25.41
C ALA A 27 26.26 1.10 -25.24
N THR A 28 26.91 1.56 -26.31
CA THR A 28 28.31 2.02 -26.26
C THR A 28 28.41 3.39 -25.59
N SER A 29 27.45 4.29 -25.87
CA SER A 29 27.43 5.65 -25.32
C SER A 29 27.10 5.68 -23.83
N SER A 30 26.32 4.73 -23.32
CA SER A 30 26.00 4.61 -21.90
C SER A 30 27.19 4.12 -21.04
N LYS A 31 28.35 3.85 -21.65
CA LYS A 31 29.52 3.20 -21.03
C LYS A 31 29.22 1.84 -20.39
N GLN A 32 28.06 1.24 -20.69
CA GLN A 32 27.68 -0.07 -20.15
C GLN A 32 28.43 -1.21 -20.85
N VAL A 33 28.85 -1.00 -22.11
CA VAL A 33 29.58 -1.97 -22.92
C VAL A 33 30.71 -1.26 -23.69
N GLY A 34 31.84 -1.94 -23.87
CA GLY A 34 32.95 -1.46 -24.71
C GLY A 34 32.62 -1.46 -26.21
N LYS A 35 33.62 -1.18 -27.06
CA LYS A 35 33.47 -1.20 -28.52
C LYS A 35 32.87 -2.53 -28.99
N VAL A 36 31.73 -2.44 -29.68
CA VAL A 36 30.99 -3.60 -30.20
C VAL A 36 31.58 -4.04 -31.54
N THR A 37 31.88 -5.33 -31.67
CA THR A 37 32.33 -5.94 -32.94
C THR A 37 31.14 -6.33 -33.82
N PRO A 38 31.30 -6.43 -35.16
CA PRO A 38 30.22 -6.86 -36.06
C PRO A 38 29.64 -8.24 -35.70
N ALA A 39 30.45 -9.14 -35.14
CA ALA A 39 30.01 -10.44 -34.65
C ALA A 39 29.05 -10.32 -33.44
N GLN A 40 29.35 -9.41 -32.51
CA GLN A 40 28.50 -9.13 -31.35
C GLN A 40 27.19 -8.42 -31.76
N GLU A 41 27.24 -7.53 -32.74
CA GLU A 41 26.04 -6.91 -33.32
C GLU A 41 25.12 -7.95 -33.98
N LYS A 42 25.67 -8.90 -34.74
CA LYS A 42 24.90 -10.00 -35.33
C LYS A 42 24.34 -10.95 -34.27
N ALA A 43 25.06 -11.18 -33.17
CA ALA A 43 24.59 -11.95 -32.03
C ALA A 43 23.45 -11.25 -31.28
N LEU A 44 23.55 -9.93 -31.10
CA LEU A 44 22.50 -9.09 -30.52
C LEU A 44 21.21 -9.16 -31.35
N ALA A 45 21.32 -8.99 -32.67
CA ALA A 45 20.17 -9.09 -33.58
C ALA A 45 19.44 -10.43 -33.45
N ARG A 46 20.18 -11.55 -33.47
CA ARG A 46 19.61 -12.90 -33.28
C ARG A 46 18.95 -13.07 -31.91
N GLY A 47 19.53 -12.48 -30.86
CA GLY A 47 18.98 -12.50 -29.51
C GLY A 47 17.65 -11.75 -29.42
N LEU A 48 17.59 -10.55 -29.99
CA LEU A 48 16.38 -9.73 -30.04
C LEU A 48 15.27 -10.37 -30.90
N ASP A 49 15.62 -10.94 -32.06
CA ASP A 49 14.67 -11.69 -32.90
C ASP A 49 14.08 -12.89 -32.15
N LYS A 50 14.89 -13.63 -31.40
CA LYS A 50 14.42 -14.76 -30.58
C LYS A 50 13.48 -14.30 -29.47
N LEU A 51 13.81 -13.20 -28.79
CA LEU A 51 12.96 -12.62 -27.74
C LEU A 51 11.63 -12.13 -28.31
N ALA A 52 11.66 -11.44 -29.45
CA ALA A 52 10.47 -10.98 -30.14
C ALA A 52 9.56 -12.15 -30.58
N ALA A 53 10.14 -13.22 -31.14
CA ALA A 53 9.39 -14.41 -31.51
C ALA A 53 8.76 -15.13 -30.31
N SER A 54 9.42 -15.10 -29.15
CA SER A 54 8.91 -15.69 -27.91
C SER A 54 7.92 -14.81 -27.13
N GLY A 55 7.74 -13.55 -27.53
CA GLY A 55 6.94 -12.57 -26.77
C GLY A 55 7.56 -12.16 -25.43
N ALA A 56 8.85 -12.43 -25.21
CA ALA A 56 9.55 -12.18 -23.96
C ALA A 56 10.03 -10.72 -23.88
N GLY A 57 9.09 -9.77 -23.78
CA GLY A 57 9.36 -8.37 -23.42
C GLY A 57 9.93 -7.47 -24.53
N VAL A 58 10.14 -8.00 -25.74
CA VAL A 58 10.57 -7.23 -26.93
C VAL A 58 9.58 -7.48 -28.06
N GLU A 59 9.26 -6.45 -28.83
CA GLU A 59 8.45 -6.53 -30.05
C GLU A 59 9.25 -5.95 -31.22
N LYS A 60 9.21 -6.64 -32.38
CA LYS A 60 9.84 -6.17 -33.61
C LYS A 60 8.84 -5.37 -34.43
N VAL A 61 9.17 -4.12 -34.75
CA VAL A 61 8.35 -3.19 -35.53
C VAL A 61 9.14 -2.78 -36.78
N GLY A 62 8.92 -3.49 -37.89
CA GLY A 62 9.74 -3.35 -39.10
C GLY A 62 11.19 -3.80 -38.84
N GLU A 63 12.15 -2.91 -39.08
CA GLU A 63 13.59 -3.14 -38.79
C GLU A 63 14.01 -2.71 -37.38
N ALA A 64 13.08 -2.14 -36.59
CA ALA A 64 13.32 -1.65 -35.25
C ALA A 64 12.76 -2.59 -34.17
N TYR A 65 13.26 -2.44 -32.94
CA TYR A 65 12.82 -3.16 -31.76
C TYR A 65 12.27 -2.17 -30.73
N ARG A 66 11.19 -2.52 -30.04
CA ARG A 66 10.66 -1.78 -28.88
C ARG A 66 10.43 -2.72 -27.70
N ALA A 67 10.40 -2.19 -26.48
CA ALA A 67 9.90 -2.97 -25.36
C ALA A 67 8.43 -3.32 -25.61
N ALA A 68 8.09 -4.61 -25.49
CA ALA A 68 6.70 -5.02 -25.56
C ALA A 68 5.97 -4.41 -24.37
N ALA A 69 4.87 -3.69 -24.61
CA ALA A 69 3.98 -3.29 -23.53
C ALA A 69 3.61 -4.54 -22.76
N ALA A 70 3.84 -4.56 -21.45
CA ALA A 70 3.51 -5.70 -20.60
C ALA A 70 2.08 -6.11 -20.93
N ALA A 71 1.93 -7.22 -21.66
CA ALA A 71 0.64 -7.60 -22.18
C ALA A 71 -0.26 -7.84 -20.97
N GLY A 72 -1.20 -6.92 -20.74
CA GLY A 72 -2.36 -7.23 -19.93
C GLY A 72 -2.93 -8.51 -20.51
N LYS A 73 -2.94 -9.59 -19.72
CA LYS A 73 -3.28 -10.96 -20.11
C LYS A 73 -4.69 -11.04 -20.70
N ASN A 74 -4.88 -10.61 -21.94
CA ASN A 74 -6.11 -10.73 -22.71
C ASN A 74 -5.72 -10.98 -24.17
N GLY A 75 -5.37 -12.23 -24.46
CA GLY A 75 -4.99 -12.67 -25.79
C GLY A 75 -4.85 -14.19 -25.86
N LYS A 76 -5.99 -14.87 -25.96
CA LYS A 76 -6.10 -16.33 -26.09
C LYS A 76 -5.60 -16.73 -27.50
N ALA A 77 -4.33 -17.09 -27.62
CA ALA A 77 -3.79 -17.67 -28.86
C ALA A 77 -4.32 -19.11 -29.02
N LYS A 78 -5.12 -19.34 -30.06
CA LYS A 78 -5.65 -20.63 -30.47
C LYS A 78 -4.62 -21.31 -31.39
N PRO A 79 -4.17 -22.55 -31.14
CA PRO A 79 -3.30 -23.25 -32.09
C PRO A 79 -4.13 -23.77 -33.28
N ALA A 80 -3.59 -23.60 -34.48
CA ALA A 80 -4.13 -24.14 -35.72
C ALA A 80 -3.89 -25.66 -35.84
N PRO A 81 -4.83 -26.44 -36.40
CA PRO A 81 -4.67 -27.88 -36.54
C PRO A 81 -3.89 -28.26 -37.81
N ALA A 82 -2.84 -29.08 -37.63
CA ALA A 82 -2.16 -29.76 -38.72
C ALA A 82 -3.01 -30.97 -39.21
N LYS A 83 -3.44 -30.94 -40.47
CA LYS A 83 -4.04 -32.10 -41.16
C LYS A 83 -2.94 -32.88 -41.88
N ALA A 84 -2.82 -34.16 -41.52
CA ALA A 84 -2.11 -35.18 -42.26
C ALA A 84 -2.86 -35.52 -43.57
N LYS A 85 -2.11 -35.73 -44.65
CA LYS A 85 -2.50 -36.60 -45.77
C LYS A 85 -1.31 -37.49 -46.13
N ALA A 86 -1.54 -38.78 -46.05
CA ALA A 86 -0.66 -39.85 -46.45
C ALA A 86 -0.71 -40.09 -47.97
N ALA A 87 0.41 -40.50 -48.54
CA ALA A 87 0.50 -41.44 -49.66
C ALA A 87 1.91 -42.07 -49.69
N PRO A 88 2.05 -43.41 -49.80
CA PRO A 88 3.34 -44.11 -49.81
C PRO A 88 3.76 -44.55 -51.22
N ALA A 89 5.06 -44.56 -51.51
CA ALA A 89 5.61 -45.24 -52.69
C ALA A 89 6.99 -45.89 -52.41
N LYS A 90 6.93 -47.23 -52.37
CA LYS A 90 7.88 -48.29 -52.71
C LYS A 90 9.36 -47.98 -53.04
N ALA A 91 10.22 -48.71 -52.31
CA ALA A 91 11.27 -49.65 -52.77
C ALA A 91 12.48 -49.17 -53.61
N LYS A 92 13.71 -49.37 -53.11
CA LYS A 92 14.64 -50.47 -53.48
C LYS A 92 16.08 -50.25 -52.99
N ALA A 93 16.67 -51.36 -52.54
CA ALA A 93 18.06 -51.83 -52.74
C ALA A 93 19.27 -51.11 -52.10
N ALA A 94 19.96 -51.88 -51.25
CA ALA A 94 21.40 -51.86 -50.94
C ALA A 94 22.26 -52.23 -52.19
N PRO A 95 23.62 -52.37 -52.19
CA PRO A 95 24.53 -52.58 -51.05
C PRO A 95 26.00 -52.04 -51.16
N ALA A 96 26.81 -52.37 -50.11
CA ALA A 96 28.28 -52.62 -50.10
C ALA A 96 29.23 -51.38 -50.19
N ALA A 97 30.42 -51.30 -49.58
CA ALA A 97 31.31 -52.26 -48.92
C ALA A 97 32.35 -51.57 -47.98
N ALA A 98 32.78 -52.32 -46.96
CA ALA A 98 34.10 -52.49 -46.32
C ALA A 98 35.14 -51.34 -46.18
N LYS A 99 35.63 -51.10 -44.94
CA LYS A 99 36.99 -51.55 -44.45
C LYS A 99 37.30 -51.18 -42.98
N ALA A 100 37.72 -52.22 -42.24
CA ALA A 100 38.72 -52.34 -41.15
C ALA A 100 38.94 -51.26 -40.05
N LYS A 101 38.52 -51.62 -38.80
CA LYS A 101 39.21 -51.69 -37.47
C LYS A 101 40.66 -51.11 -37.26
N PRO A 102 41.18 -50.97 -35.99
CA PRO A 102 40.56 -50.82 -34.65
C PRO A 102 41.30 -49.89 -33.62
N GLY A 103 40.69 -49.67 -32.44
CA GLY A 103 41.34 -49.30 -31.15
C GLY A 103 40.34 -48.73 -30.13
N LYS A 104 39.71 -49.53 -29.23
CA LYS A 104 40.10 -49.85 -27.82
C LYS A 104 40.09 -48.57 -26.94
N ALA A 105 39.35 -48.37 -25.83
CA ALA A 105 38.69 -49.21 -24.81
C ALA A 105 37.45 -48.46 -24.21
N ALA A 106 36.32 -49.11 -23.90
CA ALA A 106 35.84 -49.54 -22.56
C ALA A 106 35.59 -48.39 -21.54
N ALA A 107 34.48 -48.23 -20.80
CA ALA A 107 33.24 -48.97 -20.53
C ALA A 107 32.24 -48.00 -19.78
N PRO A 108 31.20 -48.43 -19.05
CA PRO A 108 29.85 -48.68 -19.56
C PRO A 108 28.70 -47.91 -18.85
N ALA A 109 27.53 -47.92 -19.48
CA ALA A 109 26.25 -47.51 -18.92
C ALA A 109 25.55 -48.66 -18.14
N LYS A 110 24.75 -48.30 -17.13
CA LYS A 110 23.62 -49.09 -16.58
C LYS A 110 22.45 -48.11 -16.38
N ALA A 111 21.36 -48.21 -17.15
CA ALA A 111 20.27 -49.18 -17.08
C ALA A 111 19.33 -48.93 -15.89
N ARG A 112 18.13 -48.47 -16.25
CA ARG A 112 16.90 -48.30 -15.47
C ARG A 112 16.04 -49.56 -15.65
N PRO A 113 15.21 -49.93 -14.65
CA PRO A 113 13.98 -50.66 -14.95
C PRO A 113 12.71 -49.98 -14.39
N THR A 114 11.69 -50.10 -15.24
CA THR A 114 10.21 -50.21 -15.09
C THR A 114 9.75 -51.13 -13.92
N ARG A 115 8.49 -51.22 -13.43
CA ARG A 115 7.16 -50.57 -13.60
C ARG A 115 6.15 -51.41 -12.76
N GLY A 116 5.12 -50.77 -12.18
CA GLY A 116 3.81 -51.38 -11.82
C GLY A 116 3.74 -52.10 -10.46
N ALA A 117 2.61 -52.27 -9.79
CA ALA A 117 1.20 -51.92 -10.05
C ALA A 117 0.38 -52.01 -8.73
N ALA A 118 -0.90 -51.64 -8.82
CA ALA A 118 -1.94 -51.45 -7.81
C ALA A 118 -2.32 -52.63 -6.89
N ALA A 119 -2.88 -52.31 -5.71
CA ALA A 119 -4.02 -52.96 -5.01
C ALA A 119 -4.38 -52.05 -3.81
N GLU A 120 -5.55 -51.42 -3.75
CA GLU A 120 -6.89 -51.92 -3.36
C GLU A 120 -7.07 -52.04 -1.82
N ALA A 121 -8.26 -51.64 -1.34
CA ALA A 121 -8.53 -51.09 -0.02
C ALA A 121 -9.35 -52.00 0.90
N ALA A 122 -9.43 -51.58 2.18
CA ALA A 122 -10.34 -51.94 3.29
C ALA A 122 -9.86 -53.04 4.27
N PRO A 123 -10.45 -53.15 5.48
CA PRO A 123 -10.74 -52.12 6.50
C PRO A 123 -10.09 -52.49 7.86
N VAL A 124 -9.84 -51.52 8.75
CA VAL A 124 -9.25 -51.78 10.08
C VAL A 124 -10.34 -51.85 11.14
N GLU A 125 -10.57 -53.05 11.67
CA GLU A 125 -11.32 -53.31 12.90
C GLU A 125 -10.44 -53.04 14.14
N SER A 126 -11.04 -52.40 15.12
CA SER A 126 -10.53 -52.13 16.46
C SER A 126 -10.69 -53.34 17.40
N GLY A 127 -9.58 -53.82 17.98
CA GLY A 127 -9.53 -54.82 19.06
C GLY A 127 -8.29 -54.63 19.96
N PRO A 128 -8.32 -55.04 21.24
CA PRO A 128 -7.57 -54.40 22.31
C PRO A 128 -6.15 -54.95 22.58
N ALA A 129 -5.32 -54.06 23.12
CA ALA A 129 -4.06 -54.23 23.84
C ALA A 129 -3.50 -55.65 24.03
N SER A 130 -2.40 -55.94 23.34
CA SER A 130 -1.45 -56.99 23.68
C SER A 130 -0.13 -56.37 24.14
N ALA A 131 0.30 -56.71 25.35
CA ALA A 131 1.53 -56.25 25.98
C ALA A 131 2.75 -56.79 25.22
N ALA A 132 3.55 -55.88 24.69
CA ALA A 132 4.83 -56.19 24.06
C ALA A 132 5.90 -56.52 25.14
N PRO A 133 6.81 -57.47 24.88
CA PRO A 133 7.89 -57.82 25.80
C PRO A 133 8.95 -56.71 25.84
N ALA A 134 9.47 -56.44 27.04
CA ALA A 134 10.50 -55.45 27.31
C ALA A 134 11.76 -55.75 26.48
N GLU A 135 12.07 -54.83 25.56
CA GLU A 135 13.26 -54.82 24.73
C GLU A 135 14.48 -54.57 25.63
N ALA A 136 15.43 -55.50 25.63
CA ALA A 136 16.65 -55.39 26.42
C ALA A 136 17.48 -54.18 25.95
N ALA A 137 17.85 -53.30 26.88
CA ALA A 137 18.65 -52.13 26.61
C ALA A 137 19.97 -52.55 25.90
N PRO A 138 20.35 -51.90 24.79
CA PRO A 138 21.55 -52.24 24.05
C PRO A 138 22.79 -52.05 24.93
N ALA A 139 23.73 -52.99 24.85
CA ALA A 139 25.00 -52.91 25.55
C ALA A 139 25.79 -51.69 25.05
N MET A 140 26.14 -50.78 25.96
CA MET A 140 26.93 -49.59 25.64
C MET A 140 28.28 -50.01 25.03
N THR A 141 28.65 -49.30 23.98
CA THR A 141 29.93 -49.49 23.29
C THR A 141 31.10 -49.06 24.18
N GLU A 142 32.32 -49.58 23.95
CA GLU A 142 33.49 -49.25 24.76
C GLU A 142 33.81 -47.75 24.76
N GLU A 143 33.52 -47.04 23.67
CA GLU A 143 33.67 -45.58 23.57
C GLU A 143 32.67 -44.83 24.45
N GLU A 144 31.42 -45.30 24.54
CA GLU A 144 30.39 -44.73 25.44
C GLU A 144 30.71 -44.98 26.91
N ARG A 145 31.35 -46.11 27.24
CA ARG A 145 31.87 -46.37 28.60
C ARG A 145 32.99 -45.41 28.96
N ALA A 146 33.94 -45.17 28.06
CA ALA A 146 35.03 -44.23 28.30
C ALA A 146 34.50 -42.79 28.45
N LEU A 147 33.50 -42.40 27.66
CA LEU A 147 32.83 -41.10 27.80
C LEU A 147 32.02 -40.99 29.09
N ALA A 148 31.33 -42.05 29.51
CA ALA A 148 30.61 -42.08 30.79
C ALA A 148 31.55 -42.04 31.99
N GLU A 149 32.76 -42.60 31.89
CA GLU A 149 33.76 -42.51 32.96
C GLU A 149 34.36 -41.10 33.07
N VAL A 150 34.55 -40.40 31.95
CA VAL A 150 35.11 -39.04 31.94
C VAL A 150 34.09 -37.96 32.31
N TYR A 151 32.81 -38.14 31.96
CA TYR A 151 31.77 -37.11 32.14
C TYR A 151 30.62 -37.52 33.09
N GLY A 152 30.60 -38.76 33.58
CA GLY A 152 29.53 -39.26 34.44
C GLY A 152 29.47 -38.59 35.80
N ASP A 153 30.61 -38.25 36.39
CA ASP A 153 30.66 -37.61 37.71
C ASP A 153 30.16 -36.15 37.69
N GLU A 154 30.25 -35.43 36.56
CA GLU A 154 29.74 -34.06 36.44
C GLU A 154 28.22 -33.99 36.18
N LEU A 155 27.62 -35.04 35.60
CA LEU A 155 26.19 -35.11 35.31
C LEU A 155 25.34 -35.70 36.44
N THR A 156 25.97 -36.41 37.38
CA THR A 156 25.27 -37.05 38.52
C THR A 156 25.30 -36.20 39.80
N ALA A 157 26.09 -35.13 39.83
CA ALA A 157 26.04 -34.16 40.91
C ALA A 157 24.70 -33.40 40.87
N PRO A 158 23.89 -33.41 41.95
CA PRO A 158 22.66 -32.63 41.99
C PRO A 158 23.04 -31.16 41.83
N ALA A 159 22.48 -30.51 40.81
CA ALA A 159 22.67 -29.08 40.58
C ALA A 159 22.50 -28.33 41.92
N PRO A 160 23.49 -27.52 42.36
CA PRO A 160 23.35 -26.77 43.59
C PRO A 160 22.10 -25.92 43.46
N ALA A 161 21.11 -26.18 44.30
CA ALA A 161 19.88 -25.41 44.37
C ALA A 161 20.27 -23.94 44.43
N LEU A 162 19.96 -23.21 43.36
CA LEU A 162 20.15 -21.78 43.26
C LEU A 162 19.43 -21.15 44.45
N ARG A 163 20.22 -20.81 45.47
CA ARG A 163 19.82 -19.93 46.56
C ARG A 163 19.33 -18.66 45.90
N GLU A 164 18.02 -18.45 45.92
CA GLU A 164 17.36 -17.26 45.40
C GLU A 164 18.09 -16.04 45.95
N PHE A 165 18.78 -15.34 45.06
CA PHE A 165 19.39 -14.05 45.34
C PHE A 165 18.22 -13.08 45.51
N ARG A 166 17.77 -12.92 46.76
CA ARG A 166 16.82 -11.88 47.16
C ARG A 166 17.54 -10.54 47.01
N ASP A 167 17.34 -9.90 45.87
CA ASP A 167 17.79 -8.54 45.63
C ASP A 167 16.99 -7.60 46.55
N GLU A 168 17.67 -6.92 47.47
CA GLU A 168 17.07 -5.95 48.41
C GLU A 168 16.49 -4.71 47.71
N ARG A 169 16.54 -4.63 46.38
CA ARG A 169 15.96 -3.54 45.58
C ARG A 169 14.45 -3.62 45.31
N THR A 170 13.75 -4.70 45.65
CA THR A 170 12.29 -4.83 45.45
C THR A 170 11.43 -4.30 46.61
N GLN A 171 12.01 -3.74 47.67
CA GLN A 171 11.21 -3.10 48.74
C GLN A 171 10.51 -1.79 48.31
N ASP A 172 10.76 -1.27 47.09
CA ASP A 172 10.10 -0.07 46.59
C ASP A 172 8.87 -0.35 45.70
N GLU A 173 8.54 -1.64 45.46
CA GLU A 173 7.38 -2.03 44.64
C GLU A 173 6.05 -2.07 45.42
N ASP A 174 6.10 -1.99 46.75
CA ASP A 174 4.92 -1.89 47.63
C ASP A 174 4.50 -0.43 47.92
N ARG A 175 5.00 0.55 47.15
CA ARG A 175 4.36 1.87 47.13
C ARG A 175 2.99 1.71 46.50
N LYS A 176 1.93 1.93 47.30
CA LYS A 176 0.54 2.06 46.86
C LYS A 176 0.50 2.89 45.57
N MET A 177 0.36 2.22 44.44
CA MET A 177 0.33 2.84 43.11
C MET A 177 -0.60 4.04 43.18
N LEU A 178 -0.05 5.24 43.02
CA LEU A 178 -0.87 6.42 42.78
C LEU A 178 -1.74 6.09 41.58
N PRO A 179 -3.08 6.23 41.68
CA PRO A 179 -3.98 5.83 40.62
C PRO A 179 -3.48 6.45 39.32
N GLU A 180 -3.25 5.60 38.31
CA GLU A 180 -2.76 6.02 37.00
C GLU A 180 -3.58 7.24 36.58
N ILE A 181 -2.94 8.40 36.60
CA ILE A 181 -3.56 9.65 36.20
C ILE A 181 -3.90 9.42 34.73
N ASN A 182 -5.17 9.16 34.46
CA ASN A 182 -5.76 9.04 33.15
C ASN A 182 -5.74 10.42 32.47
N ALA A 183 -4.54 10.98 32.30
CA ALA A 183 -4.29 12.30 31.73
C ALA A 183 -4.88 12.43 30.31
N ARG A 184 -5.15 11.30 29.65
CA ARG A 184 -5.87 11.27 28.37
C ARG A 184 -7.38 11.45 28.53
N GLN A 185 -8.01 10.82 29.52
CA GLN A 185 -9.45 10.97 29.78
C GLN A 185 -9.75 12.35 30.37
N GLU A 186 -8.90 12.85 31.28
CA GLU A 186 -9.05 14.20 31.83
C GLU A 186 -8.89 15.28 30.75
N ARG A 187 -7.93 15.13 29.83
CA ARG A 187 -7.78 16.05 28.69
C ARG A 187 -8.97 15.99 27.73
N HIS A 188 -9.57 14.82 27.52
CA HIS A 188 -10.77 14.68 26.71
C HIS A 188 -11.97 15.37 27.38
N LYS A 189 -12.19 15.11 28.67
CA LYS A 189 -13.25 15.74 29.46
C LYS A 189 -13.11 17.27 29.48
N GLN A 190 -11.90 17.79 29.73
CA GLN A 190 -11.62 19.23 29.67
C GLN A 190 -11.82 19.84 28.27
N TRP A 191 -11.69 19.05 27.20
CA TRP A 191 -11.99 19.52 25.84
C TRP A 191 -13.50 19.54 25.58
N GLU A 192 -14.25 18.53 26.04
CA GLU A 192 -15.71 18.48 25.95
C GLU A 192 -16.36 19.60 26.77
N ASP A 193 -15.90 19.84 27.99
CA ASP A 193 -16.37 20.91 28.86
C ASP A 193 -16.20 22.28 28.18
N ARG A 194 -15.01 22.54 27.61
CA ARG A 194 -14.74 23.77 26.83
C ARG A 194 -15.60 23.90 25.58
N ARG A 195 -16.03 22.78 24.98
CA ARG A 195 -16.92 22.79 23.80
C ARG A 195 -18.36 23.08 24.20
N ASN A 196 -18.82 22.52 25.32
CA ASN A 196 -20.15 22.74 25.88
C ASN A 196 -20.31 24.18 26.37
N GLU A 197 -19.31 24.72 27.07
CA GLU A 197 -19.30 26.12 27.52
C GLU A 197 -19.43 27.11 26.34
N ARG A 198 -18.78 26.83 25.20
CA ARG A 198 -18.93 27.63 23.96
C ARG A 198 -20.30 27.47 23.30
N ARG A 199 -21.02 26.36 23.51
CA ARG A 199 -22.41 26.20 23.04
C ARG A 199 -23.34 26.99 23.94
N GLU A 200 -23.25 26.80 25.25
CA GLU A 200 -24.08 27.50 26.23
C GLU A 200 -23.93 29.02 26.12
N ARG A 201 -22.72 29.53 25.90
CA ARG A 201 -22.50 30.96 25.66
C ARG A 201 -23.25 31.46 24.41
N ARG A 202 -23.21 30.70 23.31
CA ARG A 202 -23.92 31.07 22.07
C ARG A 202 -25.43 31.00 22.23
N ASP A 203 -25.92 30.02 22.97
CA ASP A 203 -27.35 29.87 23.25
C ASP A 203 -27.85 30.97 24.18
N ARG A 204 -27.04 31.35 25.19
CA ARG A 204 -27.31 32.50 26.05
C ARG A 204 -27.36 33.82 25.25
N GLU A 205 -26.37 34.08 24.41
CA GLU A 205 -26.37 35.27 23.53
C GLU A 205 -27.58 35.27 22.57
N ARG A 206 -28.01 34.10 22.09
CA ARG A 206 -29.19 33.99 21.22
C ARG A 206 -30.49 34.26 21.99
N ASN A 207 -30.62 33.75 23.22
CA ASN A 207 -31.77 34.04 24.07
C ASN A 207 -31.83 35.52 24.46
N GLU A 208 -30.70 36.14 24.83
CA GLU A 208 -30.66 37.57 25.13
C GLU A 208 -31.07 38.43 23.93
N ARG A 209 -30.66 38.05 22.71
CA ARG A 209 -31.11 38.75 21.49
C ARG A 209 -32.61 38.59 21.25
N ARG A 210 -33.18 37.43 21.59
CA ARG A 210 -34.61 37.17 21.47
C ARG A 210 -35.38 37.98 22.50
N ASP A 211 -34.94 37.97 23.75
CA ASP A 211 -35.54 38.76 24.83
C ASP A 211 -35.47 40.26 24.55
N ARG A 212 -34.36 40.77 23.96
CA ARG A 212 -34.29 42.16 23.49
C ARG A 212 -35.32 42.44 22.40
N ARG A 213 -35.46 41.57 21.41
CA ARG A 213 -36.49 41.74 20.36
C ARG A 213 -37.90 41.72 20.94
N ASP A 214 -38.15 40.87 21.92
CA ASP A 214 -39.45 40.75 22.55
C ASP A 214 -39.75 41.96 23.46
N ARG A 215 -38.73 42.54 24.12
CA ARG A 215 -38.85 43.80 24.91
C ARG A 215 -38.94 45.06 24.04
N GLU A 216 -38.18 45.12 22.96
CA GLU A 216 -38.17 46.22 22.01
C GLU A 216 -39.37 46.20 21.07
N ARG A 217 -40.19 45.13 21.09
CA ARG A 217 -41.47 45.11 20.39
C ARG A 217 -42.48 45.92 21.24
N PRO A 218 -42.80 47.17 20.85
CA PRO A 218 -43.71 48.00 21.63
C PRO A 218 -45.06 47.30 21.73
N ALA A 219 -45.53 47.12 22.96
CA ALA A 219 -46.86 46.60 23.29
C ALA A 219 -47.92 47.59 22.76
N GLY A 220 -48.29 47.44 21.50
CA GLY A 220 -49.22 48.37 20.86
C GLY A 220 -49.31 48.30 19.35
N ALA A 221 -48.49 47.52 18.64
CA ALA A 221 -48.67 47.31 17.21
C ALA A 221 -49.73 46.20 16.98
N PRO A 222 -50.97 46.53 16.55
CA PRO A 222 -51.97 45.51 16.22
C PRO A 222 -51.45 44.64 15.08
N ALA A 223 -51.68 43.33 15.21
CA ALA A 223 -51.45 42.36 14.15
C ALA A 223 -52.48 42.57 13.02
N GLY A 224 -52.29 43.58 12.17
CA GLY A 224 -52.87 43.64 10.83
C GLY A 224 -51.94 42.88 9.88
N GLY A 225 -52.34 41.89 9.10
CA GLY A 225 -53.65 41.72 8.48
C GLY A 225 -53.65 42.35 7.10
N GLY A 226 -53.06 41.65 6.12
CA GLY A 226 -53.43 41.77 4.71
C GLY A 226 -52.66 42.76 3.83
N GLY A 227 -52.30 42.28 2.64
CA GLY A 227 -52.65 42.97 1.39
C GLY A 227 -51.61 43.92 0.77
N GLY A 228 -51.07 43.50 -0.38
CA GLY A 228 -51.24 44.24 -1.64
C GLY A 228 -50.55 45.59 -1.82
N GLY A 229 -49.56 45.61 -2.72
CA GLY A 229 -49.57 46.48 -3.90
C GLY A 229 -49.27 47.98 -3.75
N GLY A 230 -48.52 48.49 -4.74
CA GLY A 230 -48.58 49.89 -5.14
C GLY A 230 -47.41 50.74 -4.66
N GLY A 231 -46.57 51.16 -5.60
CA GLY A 231 -45.42 52.01 -5.33
C GLY A 231 -45.79 53.47 -5.04
N ARG A 232 -44.77 54.22 -4.61
CA ARG A 232 -44.46 55.60 -5.01
C ARG A 232 -43.19 56.06 -4.29
N GLU A 233 -42.25 56.57 -5.09
CA GLU A 233 -41.24 57.58 -4.74
C GLU A 233 -41.88 58.78 -4.00
N PRO A 234 -41.14 59.50 -3.12
CA PRO A 234 -40.24 60.56 -3.62
C PRO A 234 -38.95 60.83 -2.81
N GLN A 235 -37.90 61.18 -3.58
CA GLN A 235 -36.98 62.33 -3.47
C GLN A 235 -36.27 62.75 -2.16
N HIS A 236 -34.98 63.07 -2.35
CA HIS A 236 -34.07 64.00 -1.64
C HIS A 236 -33.62 63.62 -0.20
N GLY A 237 -32.33 63.70 0.18
CA GLY A 237 -31.12 64.19 -0.46
C GLY A 237 -29.91 64.12 0.50
N GLY A 238 -28.70 64.20 -0.06
CA GLY A 238 -27.42 64.44 0.64
C GLY A 238 -26.75 63.18 1.21
N GLY A 239 -25.53 62.79 0.88
CA GLY A 239 -24.48 63.38 0.05
C GLY A 239 -23.15 62.76 0.51
N ARG A 240 -22.44 62.04 -0.36
CA ARG A 240 -20.97 61.89 -0.28
C ARG A 240 -20.39 61.33 -1.59
N PRO A 241 -19.25 61.86 -2.09
CA PRO A 241 -18.89 61.76 -3.49
C PRO A 241 -17.96 60.59 -3.84
N GLU A 242 -18.23 60.04 -5.03
CA GLU A 242 -17.32 59.74 -6.16
C GLU A 242 -15.87 59.24 -5.93
N ALA A 243 -15.61 58.03 -6.44
CA ALA A 243 -14.73 57.77 -7.60
C ALA A 243 -15.03 56.34 -8.14
N ARG A 244 -15.71 56.17 -9.30
CA ARG A 244 -15.15 55.93 -10.67
C ARG A 244 -14.05 54.86 -10.70
N ALA A 245 -14.06 53.82 -11.55
CA ALA A 245 -14.79 53.42 -12.76
C ALA A 245 -14.51 51.89 -12.97
N ASP A 246 -15.03 51.08 -13.89
CA ASP A 246 -15.79 51.25 -15.13
C ASP A 246 -16.26 49.86 -15.64
N GLY A 247 -17.36 49.84 -16.41
CA GLY A 247 -17.74 48.81 -17.39
C GLY A 247 -18.34 47.48 -16.88
N GLY A 248 -19.48 46.98 -17.34
CA GLY A 248 -20.37 47.36 -18.45
C GLY A 248 -21.07 46.12 -19.02
N GLY A 249 -22.35 46.27 -19.41
CA GLY A 249 -23.10 45.36 -20.31
C GLY A 249 -23.88 44.24 -19.62
N ARG A 250 -25.22 44.36 -19.42
CA ARG A 250 -26.29 43.98 -20.37
C ARG A 250 -26.23 42.47 -20.71
N GLU A 251 -27.28 41.67 -20.59
CA GLU A 251 -28.61 41.91 -21.15
C GLU A 251 -29.64 40.94 -20.55
N ALA A 252 -30.88 41.40 -20.48
CA ALA A 252 -32.03 40.72 -19.92
C ALA A 252 -32.67 39.74 -20.90
N GLN A 253 -33.21 38.63 -20.40
CA GLN A 253 -34.41 38.04 -20.99
C GLN A 253 -35.38 37.57 -19.90
N ARG A 254 -36.51 38.28 -19.88
CA ARG A 254 -37.72 38.02 -19.11
C ARG A 254 -38.56 36.94 -19.79
N GLY A 255 -39.30 36.22 -18.95
CA GLY A 255 -40.58 35.57 -19.29
C GLY A 255 -40.72 34.30 -18.47
N GLY A 256 -41.73 34.08 -17.63
CA GLY A 256 -42.96 34.81 -17.32
C GLY A 256 -43.95 33.79 -16.72
N ARG A 257 -44.77 34.23 -15.74
CA ARG A 257 -46.04 33.62 -15.24
C ARG A 257 -45.98 32.17 -14.73
N GLU A 258 -46.66 31.74 -13.67
CA GLU A 258 -47.94 32.12 -13.06
C GLU A 258 -48.04 31.48 -11.65
N PRO A 259 -48.89 31.97 -10.72
CA PRO A 259 -49.07 31.39 -9.39
C PRO A 259 -50.31 30.49 -9.33
N GLN A 260 -50.19 29.29 -8.74
CA GLN A 260 -51.35 28.48 -8.33
C GLN A 260 -51.22 27.95 -6.90
N HIS A 261 -52.37 28.03 -6.24
CA HIS A 261 -52.77 27.65 -4.90
C HIS A 261 -52.25 26.32 -4.35
N GLY A 262 -51.92 26.34 -3.06
CA GLY A 262 -52.74 25.69 -2.04
C GLY A 262 -52.58 24.17 -1.85
N GLY A 263 -52.23 23.81 -0.61
CA GLY A 263 -52.64 22.56 0.01
C GLY A 263 -51.51 21.61 0.36
N GLY A 264 -51.66 20.94 1.52
CA GLY A 264 -50.95 19.71 1.81
C GLY A 264 -49.93 19.81 2.93
N ARG A 265 -50.43 19.71 4.17
CA ARG A 265 -49.67 19.12 5.27
C ARG A 265 -49.25 17.72 4.84
N ASP A 266 -47.94 17.45 4.88
CA ASP A 266 -47.42 16.11 5.12
C ASP A 266 -46.21 16.25 6.03
N HIS A 267 -46.42 15.91 7.31
CA HIS A 267 -45.36 15.53 8.21
C HIS A 267 -44.75 14.23 7.68
N ARG A 268 -43.78 14.35 6.77
CA ARG A 268 -42.82 13.26 6.56
C ARG A 268 -41.82 13.31 7.69
N ASP A 269 -41.88 12.26 8.50
CA ASP A 269 -40.83 11.82 9.39
C ASP A 269 -39.46 12.08 8.73
N GLY A 270 -38.73 13.02 9.31
CA GLY A 270 -37.33 13.23 8.99
C GLY A 270 -36.58 11.98 9.38
N ALA A 271 -36.43 11.06 8.42
CA ALA A 271 -35.47 9.99 8.49
C ALA A 271 -34.11 10.64 8.77
N ARG A 272 -33.74 10.60 10.05
CA ARG A 272 -32.45 11.01 10.57
C ARG A 272 -31.43 10.22 9.75
N VAL A 273 -30.77 10.90 8.82
CA VAL A 273 -29.63 10.35 8.10
C VAL A 273 -28.58 10.07 9.17
N GLU A 274 -28.58 8.85 9.69
CA GLU A 274 -27.57 8.38 10.63
C GLU A 274 -26.23 8.59 9.95
N ALA A 275 -25.41 9.43 10.59
CA ALA A 275 -24.07 9.73 10.13
C ALA A 275 -23.33 8.40 10.01
N ARG A 276 -23.09 7.99 8.76
CA ARG A 276 -22.37 6.77 8.42
C ARG A 276 -21.04 6.80 9.20
N PRO A 277 -20.71 5.78 10.01
CA PRO A 277 -19.47 5.77 10.76
C PRO A 277 -18.31 6.02 9.80
N GLU A 278 -17.54 7.07 10.05
CA GLU A 278 -16.40 7.45 9.20
C GLU A 278 -15.42 6.29 9.16
N GLN A 279 -15.29 5.68 7.99
CA GLN A 279 -14.36 4.59 7.79
C GLN A 279 -12.93 5.14 7.94
N PRO A 280 -12.02 4.41 8.61
CA PRO A 280 -10.61 4.75 8.60
C PRO A 280 -10.12 4.69 7.15
N ARG A 281 -9.83 5.87 6.57
CA ARG A 281 -9.21 5.97 5.24
C ARG A 281 -7.75 5.54 5.37
N VAL A 282 -7.46 4.30 5.02
CA VAL A 282 -6.08 3.82 4.87
C VAL A 282 -5.53 4.42 3.56
N VAL A 283 -4.78 5.51 3.67
CA VAL A 283 -4.05 6.09 2.53
C VAL A 283 -2.84 5.21 2.27
N VAL A 284 -2.99 4.25 1.34
CA VAL A 284 -1.88 3.41 0.91
C VAL A 284 -1.01 4.21 -0.07
N ALA A 285 0.20 4.59 0.35
CA ALA A 285 1.20 5.19 -0.53
C ALA A 285 1.73 4.12 -1.50
N THR A 286 1.40 4.24 -2.78
CA THR A 286 1.77 3.28 -3.85
C THR A 286 3.09 3.62 -4.56
N GLY A 287 3.87 4.56 -4.02
CA GLY A 287 5.17 4.94 -4.58
C GLY A 287 6.26 3.96 -4.18
N THR A 288 7.09 3.54 -5.13
CA THR A 288 8.31 2.74 -4.89
C THR A 288 9.49 3.56 -4.36
N GLY A 289 9.33 4.89 -4.22
CA GLY A 289 10.31 5.79 -3.60
C GLY A 289 10.02 6.01 -2.12
N ILE A 290 11.03 6.41 -1.35
CA ILE A 290 10.85 6.79 0.07
C ILE A 290 9.99 8.05 0.19
N GLY A 291 10.09 8.95 -0.78
CA GLY A 291 9.35 10.21 -0.78
C GLY A 291 7.95 10.12 -1.38
N THR A 292 7.26 11.26 -1.36
CA THR A 292 6.02 11.45 -2.13
C THR A 292 6.35 11.97 -3.53
N PRO A 293 5.56 11.65 -4.58
CA PRO A 293 5.80 12.16 -5.93
C PRO A 293 5.83 13.69 -6.01
N LEU A 294 4.95 14.36 -5.22
CA LEU A 294 4.95 15.82 -5.10
C LEU A 294 6.18 16.33 -4.34
N GLY A 295 6.66 15.59 -3.35
CA GLY A 295 7.94 15.85 -2.67
C GLY A 295 9.14 15.71 -3.60
N ASP A 296 9.16 14.70 -4.48
CA ASP A 296 10.23 14.50 -5.47
C ASP A 296 10.29 15.68 -6.44
N ALA A 297 9.14 16.08 -6.97
CA ALA A 297 9.03 17.23 -7.86
C ALA A 297 9.42 18.54 -7.17
N ALA A 298 9.00 18.75 -5.92
CA ALA A 298 9.40 19.91 -5.14
C ALA A 298 10.91 19.90 -4.84
N ALA A 299 11.49 18.72 -4.58
CA ALA A 299 12.92 18.58 -4.31
C ALA A 299 13.76 18.91 -5.55
N ALA A 300 13.33 18.44 -6.72
CA ALA A 300 13.94 18.80 -8.01
C ALA A 300 13.84 20.31 -8.29
N LEU A 301 12.71 20.93 -7.93
CA LEU A 301 12.54 22.38 -8.02
C LEU A 301 13.53 23.13 -7.10
N PHE A 302 13.64 22.73 -5.84
CA PHE A 302 14.57 23.33 -4.88
C PHE A 302 16.04 23.14 -5.26
N ALA A 303 16.42 21.99 -5.81
CA ALA A 303 17.78 21.75 -6.30
C ALA A 303 18.18 22.70 -7.45
N GLN A 304 17.19 23.20 -8.21
CA GLN A 304 17.40 24.18 -9.27
C GLN A 304 17.35 25.63 -8.76
N LEU A 305 16.88 25.86 -7.52
CA LEU A 305 16.88 27.18 -6.90
C LEU A 305 18.23 27.40 -6.20
N ARG A 306 18.98 28.39 -6.66
CA ARG A 306 20.29 28.74 -6.08
C ARG A 306 20.19 29.30 -4.65
N ASN A 307 19.01 29.73 -4.24
CA ASN A 307 18.80 30.39 -2.96
C ASN A 307 18.13 29.43 -1.98
N ALA A 308 18.76 29.19 -0.83
CA ALA A 308 18.21 28.37 0.26
C ALA A 308 17.04 29.05 1.02
N GLN A 309 16.37 30.01 0.39
CA GLN A 309 15.33 30.81 1.02
C GLN A 309 14.03 30.01 1.16
N PRO A 310 13.31 30.15 2.29
CA PRO A 310 11.99 29.55 2.46
C PRO A 310 10.98 30.10 1.44
N VAL A 311 10.21 29.22 0.82
CA VAL A 311 9.20 29.56 -0.19
C VAL A 311 7.80 29.18 0.32
N PRO A 312 6.78 30.05 0.21
CA PRO A 312 5.39 29.72 0.51
C PRO A 312 4.87 28.58 -0.38
N VAL A 313 4.11 27.63 0.19
CA VAL A 313 3.62 26.45 -0.54
C VAL A 313 2.76 26.80 -1.77
N LYS A 314 1.98 27.88 -1.71
CA LYS A 314 1.20 28.37 -2.85
C LYS A 314 2.10 28.85 -4.00
N GLN A 315 3.16 29.59 -3.66
CA GLN A 315 4.16 30.03 -4.63
C GLN A 315 4.92 28.83 -5.20
N LEU A 316 5.27 27.86 -4.35
CA LEU A 316 5.92 26.61 -4.77
C LEU A 316 5.04 25.85 -5.78
N ALA A 317 3.75 25.67 -5.50
CA ALA A 317 2.81 25.08 -6.46
C ALA A 317 2.76 25.86 -7.79
N GLY A 318 2.72 27.20 -7.73
CA GLY A 318 2.79 28.04 -8.93
C GLY A 318 4.09 27.84 -9.72
N MET A 319 5.23 27.69 -9.05
CA MET A 319 6.52 27.43 -9.68
C MET A 319 6.59 26.02 -10.29
N MET A 320 6.06 25.02 -9.61
CA MET A 320 5.95 23.65 -10.12
C MET A 320 5.09 23.61 -11.39
N ARG A 321 3.96 24.32 -11.41
CA ARG A 321 3.11 24.43 -12.60
C ARG A 321 3.83 25.13 -13.75
N LYS A 322 4.52 26.24 -13.48
CA LYS A 322 5.31 26.97 -14.49
C LYS A 322 6.40 26.11 -15.13
N ARG A 323 6.92 25.12 -14.40
CA ARG A 323 7.94 24.16 -14.90
C ARG A 323 7.35 22.87 -15.47
N GLY A 324 6.02 22.75 -15.56
CA GLY A 324 5.35 21.55 -16.06
C GLY A 324 5.52 20.33 -15.15
N LEU A 325 5.79 20.53 -13.86
CA LEU A 325 5.88 19.45 -12.87
C LEU A 325 4.51 19.03 -12.34
N ILE A 326 3.52 19.94 -12.44
CA ILE A 326 2.12 19.68 -12.11
C ILE A 326 1.23 20.36 -13.17
N ASP A 327 0.14 19.70 -13.55
CA ASP A 327 -0.81 20.22 -14.55
C ASP A 327 -1.99 20.96 -13.92
N ALA A 328 -2.28 20.68 -12.65
CA ALA A 328 -3.45 21.21 -11.95
C ALA A 328 -3.25 22.64 -11.41
N ASP A 329 -4.38 23.30 -11.09
CA ASP A 329 -4.38 24.69 -10.65
C ASP A 329 -3.74 24.86 -9.25
N PRO A 330 -2.79 25.79 -9.05
CA PRO A 330 -2.06 25.93 -7.78
C PRO A 330 -2.98 26.20 -6.58
N GLU A 331 -4.11 26.88 -6.78
CA GLU A 331 -5.07 27.16 -5.70
C GLU A 331 -5.79 25.91 -5.20
N GLN A 332 -5.93 24.89 -6.04
CA GLN A 332 -6.54 23.61 -5.68
C GLN A 332 -5.50 22.62 -5.15
N VAL A 333 -4.27 22.66 -5.69
CA VAL A 333 -3.23 21.67 -5.39
C VAL A 333 -2.47 21.98 -4.09
N TRP A 334 -2.35 23.25 -3.69
CA TRP A 334 -1.48 23.62 -2.55
C TRP A 334 -1.80 22.91 -1.22
N PRO A 335 -3.06 22.58 -0.83
CA PRO A 335 -3.31 21.85 0.40
C PRO A 335 -2.78 20.40 0.32
N HIS A 336 -2.94 19.77 -0.84
CA HIS A 336 -2.41 18.44 -1.10
C HIS A 336 -0.88 18.45 -1.15
N LEU A 337 -0.29 19.44 -1.82
CA LEU A 337 1.16 19.64 -1.84
C LEU A 337 1.70 19.81 -0.42
N LYS A 338 1.09 20.67 0.40
CA LYS A 338 1.48 20.87 1.80
C LYS A 338 1.47 19.55 2.58
N ALA A 339 0.39 18.78 2.48
CA ALA A 339 0.27 17.49 3.16
C ALA A 339 1.35 16.50 2.68
N SER A 340 1.61 16.46 1.37
CA SER A 340 2.65 15.61 0.79
C SER A 340 4.06 16.00 1.25
N LEU A 341 4.38 17.29 1.35
CA LEU A 341 5.69 17.76 1.83
C LEU A 341 5.92 17.47 3.32
N LEU A 342 4.89 17.66 4.15
CA LEU A 342 4.96 17.28 5.56
C LEU A 342 5.09 15.76 5.73
N GLY A 343 4.38 14.99 4.91
CA GLY A 343 4.51 13.55 4.85
C GLY A 343 5.93 13.12 4.44
N ASP A 344 6.48 13.75 3.41
CA ASP A 344 7.84 13.51 2.92
C ASP A 344 8.88 13.73 4.03
N GLU A 345 8.84 14.88 4.71
CA GLU A 345 9.73 15.16 5.84
C GLU A 345 9.63 14.09 6.94
N SER A 346 8.40 13.71 7.31
CA SER A 346 8.15 12.68 8.33
C SER A 346 8.69 11.31 7.92
N ILE A 347 8.49 10.90 6.65
CA ILE A 347 8.95 9.61 6.15
C ILE A 347 10.47 9.54 6.14
N PHE A 348 11.17 10.59 5.68
CA PHE A 348 12.63 10.63 5.71
C PHE A 348 13.15 10.50 7.15
N ARG A 349 12.60 11.26 8.09
CA ARG A 349 12.97 11.19 9.52
C ARG A 349 12.71 9.80 10.10
N ALA A 350 11.55 9.20 9.82
CA ALA A 350 11.21 7.86 10.29
C ALA A 350 12.14 6.77 9.74
N ARG A 351 12.78 7.01 8.58
CA ARG A 351 13.78 6.13 7.98
C ARG A 351 15.21 6.44 8.43
N GLY A 352 15.39 7.38 9.36
CA GLY A 352 16.71 7.84 9.80
C GLY A 352 17.47 8.61 8.73
N LEU A 353 16.78 9.13 7.69
CA LEU A 353 17.38 9.96 6.64
C LEU A 353 17.20 11.45 6.96
N ARG A 354 18.15 12.28 6.52
CA ARG A 354 18.00 13.74 6.60
C ARG A 354 16.88 14.20 5.65
N PRO A 355 15.94 15.05 6.11
CA PRO A 355 14.87 15.53 5.26
C PRO A 355 15.42 16.46 4.18
N ARG A 356 14.99 16.25 2.94
CA ARG A 356 15.36 17.04 1.77
C ARG A 356 14.59 18.35 1.63
N ILE A 357 13.41 18.43 2.25
CA ILE A 357 12.59 19.63 2.34
C ILE A 357 12.17 19.74 3.81
N VAL A 358 12.28 20.94 4.37
CA VAL A 358 11.97 21.19 5.78
C VAL A 358 10.87 22.23 5.90
N TYR A 359 9.86 21.95 6.72
CA TYR A 359 8.84 22.92 7.06
C TYR A 359 9.37 23.98 8.03
N ARG A 360 9.19 25.27 7.70
CA ARG A 360 9.67 26.41 8.51
C ARG A 360 8.54 27.20 9.18
N GLY A 361 7.32 26.67 9.18
CA GLY A 361 6.14 27.36 9.73
C GLY A 361 5.47 28.27 8.70
N ARG A 362 4.25 28.73 9.00
CA ARG A 362 3.47 29.67 8.15
C ARG A 362 3.39 29.26 6.67
N ASP A 363 3.27 27.96 6.40
CA ASP A 363 3.24 27.41 5.04
C ASP A 363 4.53 27.63 4.22
N LEU A 364 5.65 27.94 4.87
CA LEU A 364 6.96 28.08 4.26
C LEU A 364 7.71 26.74 4.27
N PHE A 365 8.31 26.41 3.14
CA PHE A 365 9.17 25.24 2.96
C PHE A 365 10.52 25.69 2.43
N ALA A 366 11.60 25.09 2.94
CA ALA A 366 12.96 25.37 2.53
C ALA A 366 13.67 24.09 2.09
N PRO A 367 14.73 24.17 1.25
CA PRO A 367 15.60 23.04 1.03
C PRO A 367 16.21 22.59 2.36
N GLY A 368 16.27 21.27 2.55
CA GLY A 368 16.89 20.67 3.72
C GLY A 368 18.42 20.63 3.59
N PRO A 369 19.14 20.39 4.70
CA PRO A 369 20.61 20.41 4.74
C PRO A 369 21.25 19.41 3.76
N VAL A 370 20.58 18.28 3.51
CA VAL A 370 21.05 17.26 2.57
C VAL A 370 21.21 17.78 1.14
N MET A 371 20.48 18.82 0.72
CA MET A 371 20.59 19.34 -0.65
C MET A 371 21.88 20.11 -0.90
N SER A 372 22.46 20.73 0.14
CA SER A 372 23.72 21.46 0.07
C SER A 372 24.93 20.62 0.51
N SER A 373 24.68 19.43 1.06
CA SER A 373 25.72 18.57 1.61
C SER A 373 26.60 17.93 0.51
N PRO A 374 27.93 17.83 0.70
CA PRO A 374 28.79 16.98 -0.13
C PRO A 374 28.38 15.49 -0.11
N THR A 375 27.70 15.02 0.95
CA THR A 375 27.21 13.64 1.07
C THR A 375 25.86 13.39 0.38
N ALA A 376 25.26 14.40 -0.25
CA ALA A 376 23.92 14.32 -0.86
C ALA A 376 23.76 13.12 -1.81
N ALA A 377 24.76 12.85 -2.65
CA ALA A 377 24.72 11.75 -3.62
C ALA A 377 24.74 10.37 -2.95
N ALA A 378 25.52 10.21 -1.88
CA ALA A 378 25.57 8.98 -1.10
C ALA A 378 24.24 8.74 -0.35
N GLU A 379 23.65 9.80 0.20
CA GLU A 379 22.35 9.74 0.86
C GLU A 379 21.22 9.42 -0.11
N SER A 380 21.24 9.99 -1.32
CA SER A 380 20.29 9.62 -2.38
C SER A 380 20.41 8.14 -2.76
N THR A 381 21.64 7.64 -2.90
CA THR A 381 21.90 6.22 -3.21
C THR A 381 21.38 5.30 -2.10
N LEU A 382 21.59 5.68 -0.83
CA LEU A 382 21.06 4.97 0.32
C LEU A 382 19.52 4.99 0.33
N ALA A 383 18.91 6.13 0.05
CA ALA A 383 17.47 6.26 -0.03
C ALA A 383 16.89 5.35 -1.12
N ASP A 384 17.50 5.31 -2.31
CA ASP A 384 17.10 4.43 -3.41
C ASP A 384 17.26 2.94 -3.04
N ALA A 385 18.35 2.57 -2.37
CA ALA A 385 18.58 1.21 -1.91
C ALA A 385 17.53 0.76 -0.88
N LEU A 386 17.20 1.62 0.08
CA LEU A 386 16.16 1.38 1.08
C LEU A 386 14.77 1.27 0.44
N ALA A 387 14.48 2.09 -0.57
CA ALA A 387 13.24 2.00 -1.35
C ALA A 387 13.15 0.68 -2.13
N GLY A 388 14.26 0.30 -2.77
CA GLY A 388 14.40 -0.98 -3.48
C GLY A 388 14.18 -2.19 -2.57
N LEU A 389 14.75 -2.17 -1.36
CA LEU A 389 14.55 -3.21 -0.35
C LEU A 389 13.09 -3.27 0.11
N ALA A 390 12.46 -2.13 0.36
CA ALA A 390 11.05 -2.09 0.75
C ALA A 390 10.15 -2.67 -0.36
N ALA A 391 10.38 -2.30 -1.62
CA ALA A 391 9.63 -2.82 -2.76
C ALA A 391 9.87 -4.33 -2.97
N ALA A 392 11.11 -4.81 -2.80
CA ALA A 392 11.41 -6.24 -2.84
C ALA A 392 10.69 -7.00 -1.73
N THR A 393 10.71 -6.47 -0.51
CA THR A 393 10.02 -7.05 0.66
C THR A 393 8.52 -7.12 0.44
N ALA A 394 7.89 -6.05 -0.06
CA ALA A 394 6.47 -6.02 -0.39
C ALA A 394 6.10 -7.11 -1.43
N ARG A 395 6.86 -7.21 -2.53
CA ARG A 395 6.64 -8.26 -3.55
C ARG A 395 6.79 -9.66 -2.96
N THR A 396 7.81 -9.89 -2.14
CA THR A 396 8.02 -11.20 -1.50
C THR A 396 6.90 -11.53 -0.52
N LEU A 397 6.45 -10.57 0.29
CA LEU A 397 5.33 -10.74 1.20
C LEU A 397 4.04 -11.05 0.43
N GLY A 398 3.72 -10.28 -0.63
CA GLY A 398 2.56 -10.53 -1.49
C GLY A 398 2.59 -11.91 -2.13
N ALA A 399 3.74 -12.34 -2.65
CA ALA A 399 3.91 -13.68 -3.20
C ALA A 399 3.72 -14.79 -2.15
N ARG A 400 4.14 -14.57 -0.90
CA ARG A 400 3.92 -15.52 0.20
C ARG A 400 2.47 -15.54 0.67
N LEU A 401 1.82 -14.38 0.78
CA LEU A 401 0.40 -14.27 1.13
C LEU A 401 -0.49 -15.02 0.14
N ALA A 402 -0.22 -14.87 -1.16
CA ALA A 402 -0.97 -15.56 -2.21
C ALA A 402 -0.81 -17.10 -2.19
N ARG A 403 0.32 -17.60 -1.67
CA ARG A 403 0.60 -19.04 -1.55
C ARG A 403 0.29 -19.60 -0.16
N ALA A 404 -0.13 -18.76 0.78
CA ALA A 404 -0.45 -19.20 2.13
C ALA A 404 -1.65 -20.15 2.08
N ASN A 405 -1.55 -21.28 2.77
CA ASN A 405 -2.71 -22.12 3.02
C ASN A 405 -3.72 -21.38 3.92
N GLN A 406 -4.95 -21.90 3.98
CA GLN A 406 -6.03 -21.24 4.72
C GLN A 406 -5.68 -20.95 6.18
N ALA A 407 -5.14 -21.92 6.91
CA ALA A 407 -4.77 -21.74 8.32
C ALA A 407 -3.62 -20.73 8.53
N GLY A 408 -2.67 -20.65 7.59
CA GLY A 408 -1.61 -19.66 7.61
C GLY A 408 -2.13 -18.26 7.32
N PHE A 409 -3.00 -18.12 6.32
CA PHE A 409 -3.62 -16.84 5.98
C PHE A 409 -4.55 -16.34 7.10
N GLU A 410 -5.32 -17.24 7.72
CA GLU A 410 -6.18 -16.92 8.89
C GLU A 410 -5.35 -16.35 10.05
N ARG A 411 -4.20 -16.95 10.37
CA ARG A 411 -3.29 -16.44 11.41
C ARG A 411 -2.71 -15.07 11.08
N LEU A 412 -2.32 -14.85 9.82
CA LEU A 412 -1.82 -13.54 9.37
C LEU A 412 -2.93 -12.47 9.40
N ALA A 413 -4.14 -12.82 8.99
CA ALA A 413 -5.30 -11.94 9.09
C ALA A 413 -5.62 -11.60 10.55
N HIS A 414 -5.59 -12.58 11.45
CA HIS A 414 -5.78 -12.35 12.88
C HIS A 414 -4.71 -11.41 13.44
N ALA A 415 -3.43 -11.66 13.15
CA ALA A 415 -2.33 -10.79 13.59
C ALA A 415 -2.49 -9.35 13.07
N TYR A 416 -2.89 -9.18 11.81
CA TYR A 416 -3.21 -7.88 11.24
C TYR A 416 -4.36 -7.18 11.97
N LEU A 417 -5.47 -7.89 12.23
CA LEU A 417 -6.61 -7.33 12.95
C LEU A 417 -6.21 -6.85 14.36
N VAL A 418 -5.45 -7.66 15.11
CA VAL A 418 -4.93 -7.27 16.43
C VAL A 418 -4.04 -6.02 16.32
N ALA A 419 -3.08 -6.01 15.39
CA ALA A 419 -2.17 -4.88 15.19
C ALA A 419 -2.91 -3.61 14.73
N ALA A 420 -4.00 -3.75 13.99
CA ALA A 420 -4.87 -2.65 13.58
C ALA A 420 -5.86 -2.21 14.68
N GLY A 421 -5.79 -2.80 15.88
CA GLY A 421 -6.58 -2.41 17.05
C GLY A 421 -7.98 -3.00 17.11
N PHE A 422 -8.28 -4.04 16.33
CA PHE A 422 -9.54 -4.78 16.47
C PHE A 422 -9.53 -5.65 17.72
N ALA A 423 -10.67 -5.74 18.39
CA ALA A 423 -10.91 -6.56 19.57
C ALA A 423 -11.96 -7.66 19.29
N ASP A 424 -12.15 -8.57 20.24
CA ASP A 424 -13.18 -9.64 20.24
C ASP A 424 -13.25 -10.46 18.93
N ILE A 425 -12.07 -10.75 18.38
CA ILE A 425 -11.94 -11.44 17.09
C ILE A 425 -12.34 -12.91 17.27
N THR A 426 -13.47 -13.29 16.67
CA THR A 426 -14.02 -14.64 16.77
C THR A 426 -14.21 -15.23 15.38
N TRP A 427 -13.47 -16.30 15.05
CA TRP A 427 -13.62 -17.03 13.79
C TRP A 427 -14.85 -17.94 13.83
N VAL A 428 -15.87 -17.62 13.03
CA VAL A 428 -17.20 -18.23 13.09
C VAL A 428 -17.34 -19.40 12.12
N LYS A 429 -16.75 -19.30 10.93
CA LYS A 429 -16.96 -20.30 9.88
C LYS A 429 -15.72 -20.45 9.01
N ARG A 430 -15.38 -21.71 8.69
CA ARG A 430 -14.34 -22.08 7.73
C ARG A 430 -14.98 -22.85 6.58
N LEU A 431 -14.72 -22.40 5.37
CA LEU A 431 -15.08 -23.03 4.10
C LEU A 431 -13.80 -23.19 3.28
N ASP A 432 -13.83 -23.97 2.22
CA ASP A 432 -12.66 -24.19 1.37
C ASP A 432 -12.08 -22.85 0.86
N GLY A 433 -10.91 -22.48 1.38
CA GLY A 433 -10.20 -21.23 1.06
C GLY A 433 -10.78 -19.94 1.65
N ILE A 434 -11.85 -20.00 2.46
CA ILE A 434 -12.52 -18.82 3.02
C ILE A 434 -12.77 -19.01 4.52
N SER A 435 -12.31 -18.06 5.33
CA SER A 435 -12.61 -17.99 6.76
C SER A 435 -13.40 -16.70 7.07
N TYR A 436 -14.44 -16.81 7.88
CA TYR A 436 -15.24 -15.68 8.36
C TYR A 436 -15.01 -15.47 9.84
N ALA A 437 -14.84 -14.22 10.25
CA ALA A 437 -14.76 -13.81 11.64
C ALA A 437 -15.67 -12.62 11.94
N THR A 438 -16.06 -12.46 13.19
CA THR A 438 -16.57 -11.20 13.72
C THR A 438 -15.47 -10.51 14.51
N ALA A 439 -15.41 -9.18 14.46
CA ALA A 439 -14.45 -8.39 15.23
C ALA A 439 -15.05 -7.04 15.60
N LEU A 440 -14.63 -6.47 16.72
CA LEU A 440 -14.98 -5.12 17.14
C LEU A 440 -13.90 -4.13 16.67
N PRO A 441 -14.20 -3.14 15.81
CA PRO A 441 -13.20 -2.19 15.36
C PRO A 441 -12.73 -1.25 16.47
N ALA A 442 -11.50 -0.73 16.35
CA ALA A 442 -10.95 0.22 17.32
C ALA A 442 -11.87 1.44 17.50
N GLY A 443 -12.41 1.60 18.71
CA GLY A 443 -13.32 2.70 19.05
C GLY A 443 -14.73 2.59 18.47
N GLY A 444 -15.11 1.47 17.87
CA GLY A 444 -16.48 1.19 17.47
C GLY A 444 -17.25 0.40 18.53
N ASP A 445 -18.57 0.56 18.52
CA ASP A 445 -19.52 -0.09 19.43
C ASP A 445 -20.22 -1.31 18.80
N LYS A 446 -20.11 -1.48 17.48
CA LYS A 446 -20.79 -2.53 16.72
C LYS A 446 -19.80 -3.40 15.95
N ALA A 447 -19.97 -4.72 16.08
CA ALA A 447 -19.12 -5.70 15.43
C ALA A 447 -19.23 -5.64 13.90
N ILE A 448 -18.15 -6.04 13.23
CA ILE A 448 -18.02 -6.13 11.77
C ILE A 448 -17.88 -7.58 11.33
N LEU A 449 -18.17 -7.85 10.05
CA LEU A 449 -17.91 -9.17 9.45
C LEU A 449 -16.59 -9.13 8.68
N VAL A 450 -15.62 -9.97 9.06
CA VAL A 450 -14.37 -10.14 8.33
C VAL A 450 -14.46 -11.38 7.45
N SER A 451 -14.07 -11.27 6.19
CA SER A 451 -13.86 -12.40 5.27
C SER A 451 -12.38 -12.45 4.89
N ALA A 452 -11.68 -13.51 5.33
CA ALA A 452 -10.32 -13.79 4.94
C ALA A 452 -10.30 -14.87 3.86
N ARG A 453 -9.81 -14.52 2.66
CA ARG A 453 -9.79 -15.39 1.49
C ARG A 453 -8.36 -15.75 1.12
N SER A 454 -8.02 -17.02 1.33
CA SER A 454 -6.73 -17.58 0.91
C SER A 454 -6.83 -18.14 -0.51
N GLY A 455 -5.72 -18.13 -1.24
CA GLY A 455 -5.63 -18.74 -2.57
C GLY A 455 -4.98 -17.82 -3.60
N ASP A 456 -4.70 -18.41 -4.76
CA ASP A 456 -4.00 -17.74 -5.85
C ASP A 456 -4.94 -17.05 -6.86
N SER A 457 -6.24 -17.29 -6.73
CA SER A 457 -7.25 -16.73 -7.62
C SER A 457 -7.68 -15.33 -7.20
N PRO A 458 -7.96 -14.42 -8.16
CA PRO A 458 -8.61 -13.15 -7.87
C PRO A 458 -9.95 -13.34 -7.14
N VAL A 459 -10.34 -12.37 -6.31
CA VAL A 459 -11.64 -12.43 -5.63
C VAL A 459 -12.74 -12.12 -6.62
N GLU A 460 -13.68 -13.05 -6.78
CA GLU A 460 -14.81 -12.91 -7.70
C GLU A 460 -15.98 -12.12 -7.11
N ARG A 461 -16.92 -11.70 -7.98
CA ARG A 461 -18.14 -10.98 -7.61
C ARG A 461 -18.93 -11.66 -6.50
N ARG A 462 -19.03 -12.99 -6.55
CA ARG A 462 -19.70 -13.81 -5.54
C ARG A 462 -19.10 -13.58 -4.15
N GLY A 463 -17.79 -13.42 -4.05
CA GLY A 463 -17.11 -13.24 -2.77
C GLY A 463 -17.47 -11.93 -2.05
N VAL A 464 -17.64 -10.85 -2.82
CA VAL A 464 -18.10 -9.55 -2.29
C VAL A 464 -19.60 -9.60 -1.95
N GLY A 465 -20.40 -10.23 -2.81
CA GLY A 465 -21.85 -10.38 -2.60
C GLY A 465 -22.19 -11.18 -1.35
N GLU A 466 -21.55 -12.33 -1.13
CA GLU A 466 -21.74 -13.17 0.07
C GLU A 466 -21.41 -12.41 1.36
N LEU A 467 -20.33 -11.62 1.35
CA LEU A 467 -19.94 -10.81 2.50
C LEU A 467 -20.99 -9.74 2.80
N ARG A 468 -21.51 -9.06 1.77
CA ARG A 468 -22.56 -8.03 1.90
C ARG A 468 -23.84 -8.61 2.50
N VAL A 469 -24.32 -9.73 1.96
CA VAL A 469 -25.49 -10.45 2.49
C VAL A 469 -25.25 -10.88 3.94
N GLY A 470 -24.05 -11.36 4.26
CA GLY A 470 -23.69 -11.75 5.64
C GLY A 470 -23.70 -10.58 6.63
N VAL A 471 -23.25 -9.39 6.20
CA VAL A 471 -23.32 -8.16 7.01
C VAL A 471 -24.76 -7.75 7.26
N GLU A 472 -25.60 -7.78 6.22
CA GLU A 472 -27.03 -7.42 6.31
C GLU A 472 -27.81 -8.41 7.18
N ALA A 473 -27.65 -9.71 6.96
CA ALA A 473 -28.39 -10.76 7.67
C ALA A 473 -28.07 -10.81 9.17
N LYS A 474 -26.85 -10.43 9.57
CA LYS A 474 -26.42 -10.41 10.97
C LYS A 474 -26.50 -9.02 11.61
N ASP A 475 -27.05 -8.03 10.89
CA ASP A 475 -27.05 -6.63 11.26
C ASP A 475 -25.69 -6.15 11.81
N LEU A 476 -24.59 -6.39 11.08
CA LEU A 476 -23.24 -5.96 11.47
C LEU A 476 -22.92 -4.58 10.88
N ALA A 477 -22.01 -3.82 11.50
CA ALA A 477 -21.75 -2.42 11.12
C ALA A 477 -21.33 -2.28 9.64
N TRP A 478 -20.36 -3.10 9.22
CA TRP A 478 -19.82 -3.16 7.86
C TRP A 478 -19.01 -4.46 7.68
N GLY A 479 -18.54 -4.73 6.46
CA GLY A 479 -17.75 -5.92 6.15
C GLY A 479 -16.31 -5.60 5.71
N LEU A 480 -15.33 -6.33 6.22
CA LEU A 480 -13.92 -6.24 5.85
C LEU A 480 -13.50 -7.46 5.03
N LEU A 481 -13.10 -7.26 3.79
CA LEU A 481 -12.55 -8.31 2.93
C LEU A 481 -11.02 -8.25 2.94
N LEU A 482 -10.37 -9.37 3.32
CA LEU A 482 -8.93 -9.55 3.30
C LEU A 482 -8.57 -10.64 2.28
N ALA A 483 -7.74 -10.32 1.29
CA ALA A 483 -7.25 -11.31 0.32
C ALA A 483 -5.83 -11.01 -0.16
N GLY A 484 -5.00 -12.05 -0.34
CA GLY A 484 -3.65 -11.89 -0.90
C GLY A 484 -3.62 -11.53 -2.39
N ARG A 485 -4.76 -11.62 -3.09
CA ARG A 485 -4.92 -11.35 -4.53
C ARG A 485 -5.93 -10.23 -4.78
N GLU A 486 -5.80 -9.60 -5.94
CA GLU A 486 -6.65 -8.50 -6.40
C GLU A 486 -8.13 -8.90 -6.57
N LEU A 487 -9.02 -7.90 -6.56
CA LEU A 487 -10.41 -8.08 -6.97
C LEU A 487 -10.51 -8.28 -8.49
N SER A 488 -11.42 -9.15 -8.94
CA SER A 488 -11.83 -9.15 -10.35
C SER A 488 -12.60 -7.87 -10.70
N ASP A 489 -12.70 -7.53 -11.99
CA ASP A 489 -13.43 -6.34 -12.42
C ASP A 489 -14.92 -6.40 -12.04
N GLU A 490 -15.51 -7.59 -12.07
CA GLU A 490 -16.89 -7.79 -11.60
C GLU A 490 -17.02 -7.59 -10.09
N ALA A 491 -16.02 -8.02 -9.30
CA ALA A 491 -15.99 -7.80 -7.86
C ALA A 491 -15.80 -6.32 -7.51
N ARG A 492 -15.00 -5.58 -8.28
CA ARG A 492 -14.87 -4.12 -8.15
C ARG A 492 -16.20 -3.42 -8.40
N ARG A 493 -16.89 -3.77 -9.49
CA ARG A 493 -18.24 -3.23 -9.78
C ARG A 493 -19.26 -3.59 -8.69
N GLU A 494 -19.16 -4.78 -8.09
CA GLU A 494 -20.01 -5.17 -6.97
C GLU A 494 -19.71 -4.38 -5.69
N LEU A 495 -18.44 -4.01 -5.48
CA LEU A 495 -18.01 -3.19 -4.35
C LEU A 495 -18.59 -1.76 -4.43
N GLU A 496 -18.64 -1.20 -5.64
CA GLU A 496 -19.16 0.15 -5.93
C GLU A 496 -20.69 0.28 -5.79
N ARG A 497 -21.41 -0.84 -5.72
CA ARG A 497 -22.87 -0.81 -5.58
C ARG A 497 -23.30 -0.13 -4.27
N PRO A 498 -24.39 0.66 -4.31
CA PRO A 498 -24.97 1.25 -3.10
C PRO A 498 -25.47 0.14 -2.15
N GLY A 499 -25.21 0.29 -0.85
CA GLY A 499 -25.58 -0.70 0.19
C GLY A 499 -24.74 -0.57 1.47
N ARG A 500 -24.87 -1.55 2.38
CA ARG A 500 -24.00 -1.68 3.57
C ARG A 500 -22.54 -1.71 3.13
N SER A 501 -21.71 -0.96 3.84
CA SER A 501 -20.34 -0.72 3.40
C SER A 501 -19.49 -1.99 3.47
N ILE A 502 -18.79 -2.28 2.38
CA ILE A 502 -17.72 -3.27 2.36
C ILE A 502 -16.41 -2.50 2.13
N SER A 503 -15.42 -2.75 2.97
CA SER A 503 -14.05 -2.27 2.79
C SER A 503 -13.18 -3.45 2.38
N ALA A 504 -12.37 -3.30 1.34
CA ALA A 504 -11.52 -4.36 0.82
C ALA A 504 -10.04 -3.98 0.97
N LEU A 505 -9.29 -4.85 1.65
CA LEU A 505 -7.82 -4.82 1.68
C LEU A 505 -7.34 -6.06 0.94
N VAL A 506 -6.98 -5.85 -0.32
CA VAL A 506 -6.63 -6.93 -1.25
C VAL A 506 -5.28 -6.66 -1.90
N GLY A 507 -4.62 -7.73 -2.36
CA GLY A 507 -3.38 -7.64 -3.15
C GLY A 507 -2.34 -6.73 -2.53
N ASP A 508 -1.87 -5.74 -3.30
CA ASP A 508 -0.84 -4.79 -2.85
C ASP A 508 -1.31 -3.90 -1.70
N GLY A 509 -2.61 -3.61 -1.63
CA GLY A 509 -3.22 -2.86 -0.53
C GLY A 509 -3.14 -3.61 0.81
N LEU A 510 -3.37 -4.93 0.79
CA LEU A 510 -3.21 -5.77 1.98
C LEU A 510 -1.75 -5.86 2.41
N VAL A 511 -0.83 -6.04 1.44
CA VAL A 511 0.62 -6.09 1.69
C VAL A 511 1.08 -4.81 2.38
N ALA A 512 0.70 -3.64 1.84
CA ALA A 512 1.06 -2.36 2.41
C ALA A 512 0.48 -2.18 3.83
N ALA A 513 -0.78 -2.57 4.06
CA ALA A 513 -1.41 -2.51 5.36
C ALA A 513 -0.71 -3.42 6.39
N MET A 514 -0.33 -4.64 6.01
CA MET A 514 0.41 -5.56 6.85
C MET A 514 1.82 -5.03 7.17
N MET A 515 2.53 -4.49 6.19
CA MET A 515 3.85 -3.88 6.41
C MET A 515 3.77 -2.68 7.36
N ALA A 516 2.76 -1.82 7.19
CA ALA A 516 2.53 -0.68 8.08
C ALA A 516 2.19 -1.11 9.51
N ALA A 517 1.46 -2.22 9.66
CA ALA A 517 1.13 -2.82 10.95
C ALA A 517 2.25 -3.69 11.55
N GLY A 518 3.40 -3.85 10.86
CA GLY A 518 4.51 -4.70 11.32
C GLY A 518 4.20 -6.20 11.27
N VAL A 519 3.23 -6.64 10.47
CA VAL A 519 2.81 -8.04 10.37
C VAL A 519 3.50 -8.73 9.20
N GLY A 520 4.18 -9.85 9.47
CA GLY A 520 4.90 -10.62 8.46
C GLY A 520 6.20 -9.97 7.98
N VAL A 521 6.64 -8.90 8.65
CA VAL A 521 7.90 -8.20 8.40
C VAL A 521 8.60 -7.90 9.72
N VAL A 522 9.93 -7.79 9.68
CA VAL A 522 10.72 -7.32 10.81
C VAL A 522 11.30 -5.96 10.42
N THR A 523 11.08 -4.96 11.25
CA THR A 523 11.67 -3.64 11.07
C THR A 523 12.90 -3.52 11.95
N ALA A 524 14.04 -3.25 11.32
CA ALA A 524 15.29 -2.96 12.00
C ALA A 524 15.78 -1.56 11.62
N ALA A 525 16.31 -0.82 12.59
CA ALA A 525 16.98 0.45 12.33
C ALA A 525 18.42 0.17 11.92
N ALA A 526 18.82 0.64 10.73
CA ALA A 526 20.23 0.66 10.35
C ALA A 526 20.91 1.88 11.01
N PRO A 527 22.07 1.73 11.67
CA PRO A 527 22.79 2.86 12.23
C PRO A 527 23.38 3.70 11.08
N VAL A 528 22.75 4.84 10.78
CA VAL A 528 23.28 5.83 9.83
C VAL A 528 23.88 6.99 10.63
N ARG A 529 25.11 7.38 10.30
CA ARG A 529 25.81 8.50 10.94
C ARG A 529 25.94 9.65 9.95
N TYR A 530 25.58 10.84 10.38
CA TYR A 530 25.71 12.06 9.61
C TYR A 530 26.76 12.97 10.22
N LEU A 531 27.46 13.70 9.36
CA LEU A 531 28.27 14.82 9.79
C LEU A 531 27.34 15.97 10.20
N ASP A 532 27.57 16.56 11.37
CA ASP A 532 26.90 17.80 11.77
C ASP A 532 27.61 18.98 11.13
N GLU A 533 27.28 19.22 9.85
CA GLU A 533 27.89 20.28 9.04
C GLU A 533 27.62 21.66 9.63
N GLN A 534 26.43 21.88 10.20
CA GLN A 534 26.11 23.18 10.81
C GLN A 534 27.01 23.44 12.03
N LEU A 535 27.15 22.48 12.93
CA LEU A 535 28.04 22.61 14.08
C LEU A 535 29.49 22.84 13.63
N LEU A 536 29.96 22.08 12.64
CA LEU A 536 31.32 22.23 12.14
C LEU A 536 31.54 23.58 11.46
N ASP A 537 30.59 24.05 10.65
CA ASP A 537 30.67 25.36 10.02
C ASP A 537 30.67 26.48 11.06
N GLU A 538 29.84 26.39 12.11
CA GLU A 538 29.82 27.34 13.24
C GLU A 538 31.15 27.35 14.00
N LEU A 539 31.72 26.17 14.28
CA LEU A 539 33.01 26.06 14.97
C LEU A 539 34.19 26.54 14.11
N LEU A 540 34.16 26.28 12.80
CA LEU A 540 35.22 26.65 11.86
C LEU A 540 35.15 28.11 11.42
N ALA A 541 33.96 28.71 11.40
CA ALA A 541 33.78 30.13 11.08
C ALA A 541 34.40 31.06 12.13
N GLY A 542 34.72 30.53 13.33
CA GLY A 542 35.22 31.30 14.46
C GLY A 542 34.11 32.18 15.02
N ALA A 543 33.61 31.83 16.21
CA ALA A 543 32.59 32.60 16.92
C ALA A 543 32.97 34.08 17.08
#